data_AF-A0A350YZR4-F1
#
_entry.id   AF-A0A350YZR4-F1
#
_cell.length_a   1.000
_cell.length_b   1.000
_cell.length_c   1.000
_cell.angle_alpha   90.00
_cell.angle_beta   90.00
_cell.angle_gamma   90.00
#
_symmetry.space_group_name_H-M   'P 1'
#
loop_
_entity.id
_entity.type
_entity.pdbx_description
1 polymer ?
#
loop_
_entity_poly.entity_id
_entity_poly.type
_entity_poly.pdbx_seq_one_letter_code
_entity_poly.pdbx_strand_id
1 'polypeptide(L)'
;MNAKVKAIVSHIFLVGWIISFVINLNDKEEYASYYIRQNLGILLAGLAVGLFNGFPIIGWLISFVGGILVFVFWLMSLIWSISGEMKPVPWVGQYFQDWFRTF
;
A
#
# COMPACT_ATOMS: atom_id res chain seq x y z
N MET A 1 8.65 -13.23 -13.29
CA MET A 1 9.01 -11.91 -12.72
C MET A 1 9.40 -12.15 -11.28
N ASN A 2 10.58 -11.72 -10.81
CA ASN A 2 11.01 -12.05 -9.45
C ASN A 2 10.23 -11.26 -8.37
N ALA A 3 10.32 -11.70 -7.12
CA ALA A 3 9.73 -11.06 -5.93
C ALA A 3 9.89 -9.55 -5.88
N LYS A 4 11.12 -9.06 -6.14
CA LYS A 4 11.43 -7.64 -6.02
C LYS A 4 10.70 -6.80 -7.06
N VAL A 5 10.66 -7.26 -8.31
CA VAL A 5 9.92 -6.56 -9.37
C VAL A 5 8.41 -6.63 -9.09
N LYS A 6 7.86 -7.76 -8.63
CA LYS A 6 6.46 -7.85 -8.17
C LYS A 6 6.16 -6.80 -7.10
N ALA A 7 7.00 -6.69 -6.07
CA ALA A 7 6.84 -5.72 -5.00
C ALA A 7 6.93 -4.26 -5.47
N ILE A 8 7.83 -3.92 -6.39
CA ILE A 8 7.92 -2.55 -6.93
C ILE A 8 6.68 -2.23 -7.79
N VAL A 9 6.30 -3.16 -8.68
CA VAL A 9 5.14 -3.00 -9.58
C VAL A 9 3.84 -2.83 -8.79
N SER A 10 3.71 -3.44 -7.59
CA SER A 10 2.50 -3.28 -6.77
C SER A 10 2.23 -1.83 -6.36
N HIS A 11 3.21 -0.93 -6.47
CA HIS A 11 3.09 0.50 -6.13
C HIS A 11 2.60 1.38 -7.29
N ILE A 12 2.45 0.85 -8.52
CA ILE A 12 1.95 1.60 -9.68
C ILE A 12 0.41 1.69 -9.61
N PHE A 13 -0.08 2.38 -8.56
CA PHE A 13 -1.50 2.58 -8.27
C PHE A 13 -2.29 1.25 -8.32
N LEU A 14 -3.59 1.33 -8.62
CA LEU A 14 -4.48 0.15 -8.64
C LEU A 14 -4.10 -0.86 -9.73
N VAL A 15 -3.67 -0.38 -10.91
CA VAL A 15 -3.35 -1.25 -12.05
C VAL A 15 -2.12 -2.10 -11.76
N GLY A 16 -1.03 -1.49 -11.29
CA GLY A 16 0.18 -2.22 -10.91
C GLY A 16 -0.05 -3.16 -9.74
N TRP A 17 -0.88 -2.75 -8.78
CA TRP A 17 -1.28 -3.61 -7.68
C TRP A 17 -1.99 -4.89 -8.16
N ILE A 18 -3.00 -4.76 -9.03
CA ILE A 18 -3.72 -5.92 -9.60
C ILE A 18 -2.76 -6.85 -10.35
N ILE A 19 -1.90 -6.29 -11.21
CA ILE A 19 -0.92 -7.07 -11.98
C ILE A 19 -0.01 -7.87 -11.03
N SER A 20 0.54 -7.21 -10.02
CA SER A 20 1.44 -7.83 -9.04
C SER A 20 0.73 -8.93 -8.25
N PHE A 21 -0.50 -8.69 -7.82
CA PHE A 21 -1.34 -9.67 -7.12
C PHE A 21 -1.58 -10.92 -7.97
N VAL A 22 -2.05 -10.76 -9.21
CA VAL A 22 -2.35 -11.90 -10.10
C VAL A 22 -1.10 -12.72 -10.42
N ILE A 23 0.04 -12.06 -10.70
CA ILE A 23 1.30 -12.79 -10.97
C ILE A 23 1.76 -13.54 -9.72
N ASN A 24 1.66 -12.93 -8.54
CA ASN A 24 2.09 -13.55 -7.30
C ASN A 24 1.16 -14.69 -6.83
N LEU A 25 -0.10 -14.74 -7.27
CA LEU A 25 -0.98 -15.88 -6.97
C LEU A 25 -0.48 -17.20 -7.60
N ASN A 26 0.09 -17.12 -8.80
CA ASN A 26 0.60 -18.29 -9.52
C ASN A 26 1.99 -18.72 -9.03
N ASP A 27 2.82 -17.75 -8.65
CA ASP A 27 4.18 -17.95 -8.15
C ASP A 27 4.37 -17.13 -6.88
N LYS A 28 3.87 -17.68 -5.75
CA LYS A 28 3.81 -16.99 -4.47
C LYS A 28 5.20 -16.81 -3.89
N GLU A 29 5.55 -15.54 -3.65
CA GLU A 29 6.74 -15.18 -2.91
C GLU A 29 6.42 -14.21 -1.78
N GLU A 30 6.93 -14.51 -0.58
CA GLU A 30 6.56 -13.77 0.64
C GLU A 30 6.91 -12.28 0.55
N TYR A 31 8.05 -11.94 -0.07
CA TYR A 31 8.44 -10.53 -0.28
C TYR A 31 7.45 -9.76 -1.14
N ALA A 32 6.96 -10.38 -2.21
CA ALA A 32 5.95 -9.77 -3.06
C ALA A 32 4.62 -9.68 -2.32
N SER A 33 4.18 -10.77 -1.67
CA SER A 33 2.96 -10.80 -0.86
C SER A 33 2.95 -9.69 0.19
N TYR A 34 4.07 -9.49 0.89
CA TYR A 34 4.23 -8.45 1.91
C TYR A 34 3.90 -7.05 1.38
N TYR A 35 4.51 -6.67 0.26
CA TYR A 35 4.31 -5.35 -0.35
C TYR A 35 2.97 -5.20 -1.08
N ILE A 36 2.41 -6.30 -1.58
CA ILE A 36 1.04 -6.33 -2.13
C ILE A 36 0.03 -6.06 -1.01
N ARG A 37 0.15 -6.73 0.15
CA ARG A 37 -0.70 -6.48 1.33
C ARG A 37 -0.54 -5.06 1.86
N GLN A 38 0.70 -4.60 2.01
CA GLN A 38 0.99 -3.25 2.49
C GLN A 38 0.38 -2.19 1.58
N ASN A 39 0.59 -2.31 0.26
CA ASN A 39 0.10 -1.31 -0.67
C ASN A 39 -1.42 -1.35 -0.85
N LEU A 40 -2.07 -2.51 -0.66
CA LEU A 40 -3.52 -2.58 -0.57
C LEU A 40 -4.04 -1.76 0.62
N GLY A 41 -3.42 -1.92 1.80
CA GLY A 41 -3.78 -1.14 2.98
C GLY A 41 -3.62 0.36 2.78
N ILE A 42 -2.53 0.78 2.12
CA ILE A 42 -2.28 2.19 1.77
C ILE A 42 -3.33 2.71 0.78
N LEU A 43 -3.68 1.94 -0.26
CA LEU A 43 -4.75 2.28 -1.21
C LEU A 43 -6.10 2.48 -0.50
N LEU A 44 -6.47 1.54 0.38
CA LEU A 44 -7.72 1.61 1.13
C LEU A 44 -7.72 2.78 2.14
N ALA A 45 -6.59 3.07 2.77
CA ALA A 45 -6.43 4.25 3.62
C ALA A 45 -6.61 5.54 2.82
N GLY A 46 -6.06 5.62 1.61
CA GLY A 46 -6.28 6.74 0.69
C GLY A 46 -7.75 6.93 0.32
N LEU A 47 -8.46 5.83 0.02
CA LEU A 47 -9.91 5.88 -0.23
C LEU A 47 -10.67 6.38 1.01
N ALA A 48 -10.34 5.88 2.21
CA ALA A 48 -10.98 6.30 3.45
C ALA A 48 -10.77 7.80 3.74
N VAL A 49 -9.56 8.32 3.52
CA VAL A 49 -9.26 9.76 3.63
C VAL A 49 -10.05 10.57 2.60
N GLY A 50 -10.25 10.04 1.40
CA GLY A 50 -11.02 10.69 0.33
C GLY A 50 -12.51 10.88 0.68
N LEU A 51 -13.09 10.01 1.52
CA LEU A 51 -14.49 10.11 1.96
C LEU A 51 -14.77 11.41 2.75
N PHE A 52 -13.76 11.97 3.41
CA PHE A 52 -13.91 13.20 4.20
C PHE A 52 -14.11 14.45 3.34
N ASN A 53 -13.82 14.42 2.04
CA ASN A 53 -14.00 15.57 1.15
C ASN A 53 -15.46 16.06 1.04
N GLY A 54 -16.44 15.23 1.41
CA GLY A 54 -17.85 15.62 1.45
C GLY A 54 -18.21 16.60 2.57
N PHE A 55 -17.35 16.78 3.58
CA PHE A 55 -17.58 17.72 4.67
C PHE A 55 -16.80 19.03 4.44
N PRO A 56 -17.47 20.18 4.28
CA PRO A 56 -16.79 21.44 3.98
C PRO A 56 -15.90 21.87 5.16
N ILE A 57 -14.78 22.54 4.82
CA ILE A 57 -13.77 23.09 5.75
C ILE A 57 -13.02 22.02 6.55
N ILE A 58 -13.68 21.34 7.49
CA ILE A 58 -13.07 20.34 8.37
C ILE A 58 -12.67 19.10 7.58
N GLY A 59 -13.55 18.61 6.72
CA GLY A 59 -13.29 17.44 5.90
C GLY A 59 -12.14 17.67 4.92
N TRP A 60 -12.06 18.85 4.32
CA TRP A 60 -10.94 19.22 3.44
C TRP A 60 -9.60 19.24 4.18
N LEU A 61 -9.57 19.76 5.40
CA LEU A 61 -8.34 19.75 6.21
C LEU A 61 -7.91 18.31 6.53
N ILE A 62 -8.85 17.46 6.95
CA ILE A 62 -8.60 16.04 7.21
C ILE A 62 -8.10 15.33 5.94
N SER A 63 -8.76 15.56 4.80
CA SER A 63 -8.38 14.96 3.52
C SER A 63 -7.01 15.44 3.05
N PHE A 64 -6.66 16.70 3.27
CA PHE A 64 -5.34 17.23 2.92
C PHE A 64 -4.23 16.62 3.77
N VAL A 65 -4.36 16.68 5.11
CA VAL A 65 -3.36 16.12 6.03
C VAL A 65 -3.25 14.60 5.88
N GLY A 66 -4.39 13.92 5.82
CA GLY A 66 -4.45 12.47 5.59
C GLY A 66 -3.86 12.08 4.24
N GLY A 67 -4.08 12.87 3.19
CA GLY A 67 -3.54 12.62 1.86
C GLY A 67 -2.01 12.68 1.84
N ILE A 68 -1.43 13.67 2.53
CA ILE A 68 0.02 13.77 2.71
C ILE A 68 0.56 12.55 3.47
N LEU A 69 -0.08 12.15 4.58
CA LEU A 69 0.35 10.99 5.36
C LEU A 69 0.30 9.69 4.53
N VAL A 70 -0.79 9.45 3.80
CA VAL A 70 -0.94 8.29 2.91
C VAL A 70 0.15 8.30 1.83
N PHE A 71 0.43 9.46 1.23
CA PHE A 71 1.49 9.58 0.23
C PHE A 71 2.89 9.31 0.81
N VAL A 72 3.17 9.79 2.02
CA VAL A 72 4.43 9.48 2.73
C VAL A 72 4.54 7.96 3.00
N PHE A 73 3.46 7.31 3.45
CA PHE A 73 3.46 5.86 3.63
C PHE A 73 3.68 5.09 2.34
N TRP A 74 3.05 5.53 1.24
CA TRP A 74 3.30 4.97 -0.09
C TRP A 74 4.77 5.09 -0.50
N LEU A 75 5.37 6.27 -0.32
CA LEU A 75 6.79 6.49 -0.60
C LEU A 75 7.70 5.60 0.25
N MET A 76 7.47 5.52 1.57
CA MET A 76 8.25 4.66 2.47
C MET A 76 8.17 3.19 2.05
N SER A 77 6.96 2.71 1.75
CA SER A 77 6.75 1.35 1.25
C SER A 77 7.50 1.09 -0.05
N LEU A 78 7.45 2.05 -1.00
CA LEU A 78 8.17 1.94 -2.26
C LEU A 78 9.69 1.89 -2.04
N ILE A 79 10.24 2.78 -1.22
CA ILE A 79 11.68 2.83 -0.92
C ILE A 79 12.15 1.51 -0.32
N TRP A 80 11.42 0.98 0.67
CA TRP A 80 11.79 -0.28 1.28
C TRP A 80 11.68 -1.47 0.31
N SER A 81 10.67 -1.46 -0.58
CA SER A 81 10.52 -2.47 -1.64
C SER A 81 11.69 -2.46 -2.64
N ILE A 82 12.30 -1.31 -2.86
CA ILE A 82 13.51 -1.15 -3.68
C ILE A 82 14.76 -1.58 -2.90
N SER A 83 14.81 -1.33 -1.58
CA SER A 83 15.95 -1.69 -0.73
C SER A 83 16.09 -3.21 -0.51
N GLY A 84 15.02 -3.99 -0.63
CA GLY A 84 15.05 -5.43 -0.34
C GLY A 84 14.67 -5.79 1.10
N GLU A 85 14.31 -4.81 1.93
CA GLU A 85 13.90 -5.03 3.32
C GLU A 85 12.38 -5.22 3.39
N MET A 86 11.85 -6.03 4.32
CA MET A 86 10.40 -6.08 4.60
C MET A 86 10.12 -5.22 5.83
N LYS A 87 9.58 -4.02 5.63
CA LYS A 87 9.30 -3.07 6.70
C LYS A 87 7.87 -2.53 6.65
N PRO A 88 7.16 -2.50 7.79
CA PRO A 88 5.81 -1.99 7.85
C PRO A 88 5.84 -0.48 7.88
N VAL A 89 4.91 0.17 7.16
CA VAL A 89 4.74 1.63 7.33
C VAL A 89 4.37 1.94 8.78
N PRO A 90 4.85 3.06 9.36
CA PRO A 90 4.63 3.37 10.76
C PRO A 90 3.15 3.36 11.15
N TRP A 91 2.88 2.99 12.40
CA TRP A 91 1.56 2.97 13.05
C TRP A 91 0.53 1.98 12.49
N VAL A 92 0.46 1.79 11.18
CA VAL A 92 -0.62 1.02 10.52
C VAL A 92 -0.15 -0.14 9.67
N GLY A 93 1.13 -0.19 9.29
CA GLY A 93 1.65 -1.22 8.39
C GLY A 93 1.51 -2.64 8.93
N GLN A 94 1.66 -2.83 10.25
CA GLN A 94 1.46 -4.14 10.88
C GLN A 94 0.01 -4.62 10.75
N TYR A 95 -0.97 -3.73 10.95
CA TYR A 95 -2.38 -4.08 10.76
C TYR A 95 -2.69 -4.48 9.32
N PHE A 96 -2.04 -3.84 8.33
CA PHE A 96 -2.20 -4.26 6.94
C PHE A 96 -1.72 -5.70 6.73
N GLN A 97 -0.60 -6.09 7.32
CA GLN A 97 -0.12 -7.47 7.23
C GLN A 97 -1.09 -8.46 7.88
N ASP A 98 -1.70 -8.08 9.00
CA ASP A 98 -2.63 -8.95 9.74
C ASP A 98 -3.99 -9.07 9.03
N TRP A 99 -4.58 -7.97 8.56
CA TRP A 99 -5.88 -7.95 7.88
C TRP A 99 -5.86 -8.68 6.54
N PHE A 100 -4.72 -8.63 5.86
CA PHE A 100 -4.57 -9.12 4.50
C PHE A 100 -3.77 -10.42 4.43
N ARG A 101 -3.48 -11.07 5.56
CA ARG A 101 -2.65 -12.29 5.66
C ARG A 101 -3.16 -13.46 4.82
N THR A 102 -4.44 -13.46 4.46
CA THR A 102 -5.13 -14.59 3.82
C THR A 102 -4.72 -14.80 2.35
N PHE A 103 -4.05 -13.84 1.73
CA PHE A 103 -3.52 -13.93 0.37
C PHE A 103 -2.00 -13.83 0.34
#